data_AF-C3XY96-F1
#
_entry.id   AF-C3XY96-F1
#
_cell.length_a   1.000
_cell.length_b   1.000
_cell.length_c   1.000
_cell.angle_alpha   90.00
_cell.angle_beta   90.00
_cell.angle_gamma   90.00
#
_symmetry.space_group_name_H-M   'P 1'
#
loop_
_entity.id
_entity.type
_entity.pdbx_description
1 polymer ?
#
loop_
_entity_poly.entity_id
_entity_poly.type
_entity_poly.pdbx_seq_one_letter_code
_entity_poly.pdbx_strand_id
1 'polypeptide(L)'
;MAIDLSIPRVQNCCCCGSLKCGTIGIAVVFLIMNLLYVIGTLVALAAFNGEGINAFRVLDAIFDVILIILCIVLIVGAVKGNPLLCRIWIIGTIIFVTAMFILCIVGSSLIGLIDLTQIVTMVRVNNCCGCCDLKSGTISISIVYLVLAIINMVLGIMGVVGTKGAPMYIGVTIDGLMVVLCILLIIGAVKDNHILCMVWVVGAIVWSVLVTIMAIVVSVVVGIAANAAQDIQPDPDDPDINPQAVGAALGLILGVMWAIVAVEVALVIYSAIVVYSHAQNLREGGGCPPPYSQFGGPNVI
;
A
#
# COMPACT_ATOMS: atom_id res chain seq x y z
N MET A 1 -16.40 37.05 17.05
CA MET A 1 -15.16 36.72 17.78
C MET A 1 -14.46 35.62 16.98
N ALA A 2 -13.41 35.96 16.24
CA ALA A 2 -12.72 34.99 15.38
C ALA A 2 -11.66 34.25 16.22
N ILE A 3 -11.67 32.92 16.18
CA ILE A 3 -10.64 32.11 16.81
C ILE A 3 -9.46 32.06 15.84
N ASP A 4 -8.40 32.80 16.17
CA ASP A 4 -7.18 32.85 15.37
C ASP A 4 -6.37 31.57 15.61
N LEU A 5 -6.69 30.53 14.83
CA LEU A 5 -5.99 29.24 14.87
C LEU A 5 -4.59 29.43 14.24
N SER A 6 -3.64 29.82 15.08
CA SER A 6 -2.22 29.94 14.75
C SER A 6 -1.55 28.56 14.58
N ILE A 7 -2.01 27.82 13.56
CA ILE A 7 -1.37 26.57 13.13
C ILE A 7 0.10 26.89 12.83
N PRO A 8 1.07 26.25 13.52
CA PRO A 8 2.48 26.59 13.37
C PRO A 8 2.92 26.35 11.93
N ARG A 9 3.25 27.43 11.22
CA ARG A 9 3.78 27.36 9.86
C ARG A 9 5.17 26.72 9.91
N VAL A 10 5.26 25.45 9.55
CA VAL A 10 6.52 24.76 9.28
C VAL A 10 7.13 25.36 8.01
N GLN A 11 7.87 26.46 8.17
CA GLN A 11 8.42 27.22 7.03
C GLN A 11 9.62 26.53 6.37
N ASN A 12 10.37 25.72 7.12
CA ASN A 12 11.54 25.00 6.64
C ASN A 12 11.45 23.50 6.98
N CYS A 13 11.57 22.64 5.98
CA CYS A 13 11.89 21.23 6.18
C CYS A 13 13.41 21.06 6.32
N CYS A 14 13.87 20.14 7.16
CA CYS A 14 15.24 20.08 7.69
C CYS A 14 16.36 19.66 6.71
N CYS A 15 16.19 19.75 5.38
CA CYS A 15 17.17 19.27 4.39
C CYS A 15 17.39 20.21 3.19
N CYS A 16 17.34 21.53 3.37
CA CYS A 16 17.56 22.58 2.35
C CYS A 16 16.60 22.61 1.14
N GLY A 17 15.96 21.49 0.80
CA GLY A 17 14.80 21.44 -0.06
C GLY A 17 13.62 22.12 0.62
N SER A 18 13.18 23.26 0.08
CA SER A 18 11.88 23.84 0.37
C SER A 18 10.80 22.75 0.29
N LEU A 19 9.80 22.76 1.19
CA LEU A 19 8.65 21.86 1.14
C LEU A 19 8.06 21.75 -0.28
N LYS A 20 8.05 22.88 -1.02
CA LYS A 20 7.66 22.96 -2.43
C LYS A 20 8.37 21.95 -3.33
N CYS A 21 9.67 21.71 -3.14
CA CYS A 21 10.46 20.80 -3.97
C CYS A 21 10.02 19.34 -3.77
N GLY A 22 9.83 18.91 -2.52
CA GLY A 22 9.29 17.58 -2.21
C GLY A 22 7.86 17.41 -2.74
N THR A 23 7.01 18.43 -2.58
CA THR A 23 5.65 18.46 -3.12
C THR A 23 5.61 18.39 -4.65
N ILE A 24 6.48 19.13 -5.36
CA ILE A 24 6.60 19.08 -6.82
C ILE A 24 7.13 17.71 -7.27
N GLY A 25 8.13 17.15 -6.59
CA GLY A 25 8.69 15.83 -6.91
C GLY A 25 7.62 14.73 -6.87
N ILE A 26 6.85 14.67 -5.78
CA ILE A 26 5.73 13.73 -5.65
C ILE A 26 4.68 13.98 -6.75
N ALA A 27 4.30 15.24 -6.98
CA ALA A 27 3.32 15.59 -8.01
C ALA A 27 3.74 15.16 -9.42
N VAL A 28 5.03 15.32 -9.78
CA VAL A 28 5.56 14.93 -11.09
C VAL A 28 5.63 13.41 -11.24
N VAL A 29 6.03 12.67 -10.20
CA VAL A 29 6.04 11.19 -10.24
C VAL A 29 4.63 10.64 -10.43
N PHE A 30 3.63 11.15 -9.69
CA PHE A 30 2.24 10.75 -9.87
C PHE A 30 1.72 11.16 -11.25
N LEU A 31 1.99 12.38 -11.74
CA LEU A 31 1.60 12.84 -13.07
C LEU A 31 2.07 11.87 -14.16
N ILE A 32 3.35 11.48 -14.14
CA ILE A 32 3.94 10.60 -15.17
C ILE A 32 3.32 9.20 -15.12
N MET A 33 3.11 8.62 -13.93
CA MET A 33 2.45 7.32 -13.80
C MET A 33 1.05 7.32 -14.43
N ASN A 34 0.19 8.26 -14.03
CA ASN A 34 -1.20 8.33 -14.52
C ASN A 34 -1.24 8.56 -16.05
N LEU A 35 -0.32 9.37 -16.59
CA LEU A 35 -0.27 9.67 -18.02
C LEU A 35 0.12 8.44 -18.86
N LEU A 36 0.92 7.52 -18.30
CA LEU A 36 1.25 6.24 -18.93
C LEU A 36 0.07 5.24 -18.88
N TYR A 37 -0.67 5.18 -17.77
CA TYR A 37 -1.88 4.34 -17.66
C TYR A 37 -2.97 4.74 -18.68
N VAL A 38 -3.22 6.05 -18.86
CA VAL A 38 -4.15 6.56 -19.89
C VAL A 38 -3.72 6.13 -21.29
N ILE A 39 -2.43 6.25 -21.64
CA ILE A 39 -1.93 5.84 -22.96
C ILE A 39 -2.11 4.33 -23.16
N GLY A 40 -1.80 3.51 -22.16
CA GLY A 40 -2.01 2.06 -22.23
C GLY A 40 -3.49 1.69 -22.47
N THR A 41 -4.40 2.40 -21.81
CA THR A 41 -5.85 2.18 -21.95
C THR A 41 -6.37 2.62 -23.32
N LEU A 42 -5.87 3.74 -23.87
CA LEU A 42 -6.21 4.19 -25.23
C LEU A 42 -5.70 3.25 -26.33
N VAL A 43 -4.48 2.71 -26.18
CA VAL A 43 -3.94 1.72 -27.14
C VAL A 43 -4.75 0.42 -27.08
N ALA A 44 -5.13 -0.04 -25.89
CA ALA A 44 -6.04 -1.18 -25.75
C ALA A 44 -7.41 -0.91 -26.40
N LEU A 45 -7.95 0.30 -26.24
CA LEU A 45 -9.23 0.72 -26.84
C LEU A 45 -9.20 0.60 -28.37
N ALA A 46 -8.12 1.06 -29.00
CA ALA A 46 -7.93 1.01 -30.45
C ALA A 46 -7.71 -0.42 -30.98
N ALA A 47 -7.15 -1.32 -30.17
CA ALA A 47 -6.84 -2.69 -30.59
C ALA A 47 -8.08 -3.62 -30.63
N PHE A 48 -9.10 -3.38 -29.78
CA PHE A 48 -10.30 -4.22 -29.70
C PHE A 48 -11.50 -3.71 -30.52
N ASN A 49 -11.32 -2.69 -31.38
CA ASN A 49 -12.38 -2.10 -32.22
C ASN A 49 -13.67 -1.65 -31.48
N GLY A 50 -13.62 -1.53 -30.15
CA GLY A 50 -14.76 -1.17 -29.30
C GLY A 50 -15.55 -2.34 -28.72
N GLU A 51 -15.41 -3.55 -29.26
CA GLU A 51 -16.15 -4.72 -28.77
C GLU A 51 -15.43 -5.36 -27.58
N GLY A 52 -16.09 -5.41 -26.42
CA GLY A 52 -15.51 -5.94 -25.18
C GLY A 52 -14.87 -4.89 -24.24
N ILE A 53 -15.13 -3.60 -24.43
CA ILE A 53 -14.70 -2.57 -23.47
C ILE A 53 -15.51 -2.70 -22.16
N ASN A 54 -14.92 -3.33 -21.15
CA ASN A 54 -15.47 -3.36 -19.80
C ASN A 54 -15.56 -1.93 -19.24
N ALA A 55 -16.72 -1.56 -18.68
CA ALA A 55 -16.98 -0.24 -18.10
C ALA A 55 -15.93 0.20 -17.06
N PHE A 56 -15.34 -0.76 -16.34
CA PHE A 56 -14.24 -0.53 -15.40
C PHE A 56 -13.00 0.13 -16.04
N ARG A 57 -12.62 -0.23 -17.28
CA ARG A 57 -11.45 0.42 -17.95
C ARG A 57 -11.71 1.87 -18.34
N VAL A 58 -12.95 2.19 -18.72
CA VAL A 58 -13.34 3.57 -19.00
C VAL A 58 -13.34 4.38 -17.69
N LEU A 59 -13.82 3.78 -16.60
CA LEU A 59 -13.82 4.39 -15.28
C LEU A 59 -12.39 4.66 -14.75
N ASP A 60 -11.47 3.71 -14.96
CA ASP A 60 -10.06 3.82 -14.56
C ASP A 60 -9.35 4.98 -15.28
N ALA A 61 -9.46 5.04 -16.61
CA ALA A 61 -8.91 6.14 -17.39
C ALA A 61 -9.51 7.52 -17.03
N ILE A 62 -10.76 7.58 -16.56
CA ILE A 62 -11.37 8.81 -16.03
C ILE A 62 -10.69 9.23 -14.72
N PHE A 63 -10.37 8.29 -13.83
CA PHE A 63 -9.68 8.58 -12.57
C PHE A 63 -8.23 9.05 -12.79
N ASP A 64 -7.49 8.45 -13.73
CA ASP A 64 -6.16 8.91 -14.10
C ASP A 64 -6.17 10.37 -14.61
N VAL A 65 -7.14 10.73 -15.47
CA VAL A 65 -7.29 12.10 -15.99
C VAL A 65 -7.59 13.08 -14.85
N ILE A 66 -8.41 12.70 -13.88
CA ILE A 66 -8.68 13.51 -12.67
C ILE A 66 -7.38 13.70 -11.86
N LEU A 67 -6.58 12.65 -11.66
CA LEU A 67 -5.29 12.72 -10.97
C LEU A 67 -4.26 13.58 -11.72
N ILE A 68 -4.21 13.52 -13.05
CA ILE A 68 -3.35 14.38 -13.88
C ILE A 68 -3.72 15.85 -13.66
N ILE A 69 -5.01 16.20 -13.69
CA ILE A 69 -5.48 17.57 -13.44
C ILE A 69 -5.09 18.01 -12.02
N LEU A 70 -5.29 17.17 -11.01
CA LEU A 70 -4.87 17.46 -9.63
C LEU A 70 -3.34 17.68 -9.54
N CYS A 71 -2.52 16.85 -10.18
CA CYS A 71 -1.07 17.00 -10.18
C CYS A 71 -0.63 18.31 -10.87
N ILE A 72 -1.26 18.72 -11.98
CA ILE A 72 -1.01 20.02 -12.62
C ILE A 72 -1.39 21.17 -11.66
N VAL A 73 -2.53 21.09 -10.98
CA VAL A 73 -2.94 22.09 -9.97
C VAL A 73 -1.92 22.18 -8.84
N LEU A 74 -1.37 21.06 -8.37
CA LEU A 74 -0.33 21.04 -7.34
C LEU A 74 0.99 21.63 -7.83
N ILE A 75 1.45 21.28 -9.03
CA ILE A 75 2.68 21.82 -9.63
C ILE A 75 2.54 23.34 -9.81
N VAL A 76 1.45 23.81 -10.42
CA VAL A 76 1.19 25.25 -10.60
C VAL A 76 1.05 25.96 -9.24
N GLY A 77 0.39 25.34 -8.27
CA GLY A 77 0.28 25.87 -6.90
C GLY A 77 1.62 26.00 -6.19
N ALA A 78 2.48 24.99 -6.27
CA ALA A 78 3.80 24.99 -5.64
C ALA A 78 4.79 25.95 -6.34
N VAL A 79 4.83 25.94 -7.68
CA VAL A 79 5.67 26.84 -8.50
C VAL A 79 5.26 28.30 -8.30
N LYS A 80 3.97 28.63 -8.42
CA LYS A 80 3.47 30.00 -8.17
C LYS A 80 3.38 30.36 -6.68
N GLY A 81 3.61 29.39 -5.77
CA GLY A 81 3.48 29.57 -4.33
C GLY A 81 2.07 29.96 -3.86
N ASN A 82 1.03 29.65 -4.64
CA ASN A 82 -0.35 30.05 -4.34
C ASN A 82 -1.00 29.04 -3.39
N PRO A 83 -1.28 29.41 -2.11
CA PRO A 83 -1.84 28.48 -1.13
C PRO A 83 -3.26 28.04 -1.46
N LEU A 84 -4.03 28.80 -2.25
CA LEU A 84 -5.38 28.39 -2.67
C LEU A 84 -5.33 27.18 -3.60
N LEU A 85 -4.38 27.13 -4.55
CA LEU A 85 -4.22 25.99 -5.44
C LEU A 85 -3.75 24.73 -4.69
N CYS A 86 -2.81 24.87 -3.75
CA CYS A 86 -2.43 23.75 -2.87
C CYS A 86 -3.60 23.29 -1.98
N ARG A 87 -4.45 24.20 -1.49
CA ARG A 87 -5.63 23.84 -0.67
C ARG A 87 -6.71 23.14 -1.50
N ILE A 88 -6.94 23.59 -2.74
CA ILE A 88 -7.80 22.90 -3.71
C ILE A 88 -7.24 21.51 -3.99
N TRP A 89 -5.92 21.37 -4.18
CA TRP A 89 -5.31 20.05 -4.36
C TRP A 89 -5.51 19.15 -3.14
N ILE A 90 -5.25 19.61 -1.92
CA ILE A 90 -5.45 18.81 -0.68
C ILE A 90 -6.92 18.38 -0.55
N ILE A 91 -7.88 19.28 -0.78
CA ILE A 91 -9.31 18.93 -0.73
C ILE A 91 -9.65 17.93 -1.85
N GLY A 92 -9.11 18.15 -3.06
CA GLY A 92 -9.27 17.27 -4.21
C GLY A 92 -8.69 15.87 -4.01
N THR A 93 -7.50 15.74 -3.40
CA THR A 93 -6.93 14.43 -3.05
C THR A 93 -7.60 13.79 -1.85
N ILE A 94 -8.10 14.55 -0.86
CA ILE A 94 -8.93 13.97 0.20
C ILE A 94 -10.23 13.42 -0.39
N ILE A 95 -10.91 14.18 -1.26
CA ILE A 95 -12.14 13.70 -1.93
C ILE A 95 -11.83 12.53 -2.87
N PHE A 96 -10.77 12.61 -3.66
CA PHE A 96 -10.36 11.53 -4.57
C PHE A 96 -9.97 10.27 -3.81
N VAL A 97 -9.12 10.37 -2.79
CA VAL A 97 -8.73 9.22 -1.95
C VAL A 97 -9.94 8.71 -1.19
N THR A 98 -10.85 9.55 -0.68
CA THR A 98 -12.09 9.08 -0.04
C THR A 98 -13.01 8.41 -1.05
N ALA A 99 -13.13 8.91 -2.29
CA ALA A 99 -13.94 8.31 -3.35
C ALA A 99 -13.33 7.00 -3.87
N MET A 100 -12.01 6.93 -4.04
CA MET A 100 -11.26 5.71 -4.32
C MET A 100 -11.30 4.73 -3.16
N PHE A 101 -11.24 5.19 -1.91
CA PHE A 101 -11.39 4.33 -0.75
C PHE A 101 -12.84 3.87 -0.58
N ILE A 102 -13.84 4.65 -1.01
CA ILE A 102 -15.24 4.21 -1.12
C ILE A 102 -15.41 3.26 -2.30
N LEU A 103 -14.76 3.47 -3.45
CA LEU A 103 -14.83 2.58 -4.62
C LEU A 103 -14.02 1.31 -4.45
N CYS A 104 -12.96 1.32 -3.65
CA CYS A 104 -12.25 0.14 -3.18
C CYS A 104 -12.91 -0.44 -1.93
N ILE A 105 -13.69 0.30 -1.14
CA ILE A 105 -14.59 -0.35 -0.17
C ILE A 105 -15.74 -1.05 -0.90
N VAL A 106 -16.30 -0.46 -1.96
CA VAL A 106 -17.36 -1.06 -2.79
C VAL A 106 -16.83 -2.12 -3.75
N GLY A 107 -15.58 -1.99 -4.22
CA GLY A 107 -14.94 -2.80 -5.25
C GLY A 107 -13.80 -3.71 -4.74
N SER A 108 -13.31 -3.50 -3.52
CA SER A 108 -12.61 -4.51 -2.70
C SER A 108 -13.51 -5.13 -1.64
N SER A 109 -14.78 -4.70 -1.55
CA SER A 109 -15.90 -5.65 -1.35
C SER A 109 -16.13 -6.58 -2.55
N LEU A 110 -15.39 -6.40 -3.67
CA LEU A 110 -15.16 -7.47 -4.64
C LEU A 110 -13.74 -8.05 -4.49
N ILE A 111 -12.66 -7.31 -4.78
CA ILE A 111 -11.27 -7.83 -4.71
C ILE A 111 -10.23 -6.68 -4.44
N GLY A 112 -9.16 -6.90 -3.65
CA GLY A 112 -8.21 -5.84 -3.20
C GLY A 112 -7.15 -5.43 -4.24
N LEU A 113 -7.15 -4.20 -4.80
CA LEU A 113 -6.34 -3.03 -4.35
C LEU A 113 -4.82 -3.20 -4.76
N ILE A 114 -3.82 -2.49 -4.19
CA ILE A 114 -2.50 -3.07 -3.78
C ILE A 114 -1.28 -3.33 -4.83
N ASP A 115 -0.13 -2.57 -4.83
CA ASP A 115 1.29 -2.89 -5.38
C ASP A 115 2.50 -1.95 -4.93
N LEU A 116 3.78 -2.42 -4.71
CA LEU A 116 4.91 -1.65 -4.05
C LEU A 116 6.38 -2.20 -3.82
N THR A 117 6.99 -3.15 -4.54
CA THR A 117 8.28 -3.78 -4.08
C THR A 117 9.58 -2.93 -4.07
N GLN A 118 9.56 -1.64 -4.45
CA GLN A 118 10.76 -0.79 -4.58
C GLN A 118 11.10 0.10 -3.36
N ILE A 119 10.26 0.19 -2.32
CA ILE A 119 10.37 1.25 -1.29
C ILE A 119 11.36 0.94 -0.13
N VAL A 120 11.83 -0.31 0.04
CA VAL A 120 12.61 -0.74 1.22
C VAL A 120 13.92 0.01 1.44
N THR A 121 14.71 0.20 0.37
CA THR A 121 16.18 0.16 0.52
C THR A 121 16.85 1.45 0.99
N MET A 122 16.13 2.58 1.14
CA MET A 122 16.80 3.82 1.55
C MET A 122 15.93 4.91 2.22
N VAL A 123 15.20 4.59 3.30
CA VAL A 123 14.61 5.63 4.16
C VAL A 123 14.89 5.39 5.65
N ARG A 124 16.01 5.94 6.16
CA ARG A 124 16.19 6.13 7.60
C ARG A 124 15.29 7.30 8.03
N VAL A 125 14.05 7.01 8.43
CA VAL A 125 13.08 8.02 8.88
C VAL A 125 13.49 8.51 10.27
N ASN A 126 14.48 9.41 10.32
CA ASN A 126 14.97 9.97 11.59
C ASN A 126 13.91 10.82 12.33
N ASN A 127 12.79 11.18 11.68
CA ASN A 127 11.64 11.83 12.29
C ASN A 127 10.34 11.44 11.57
N CYS A 128 9.39 10.80 12.27
CA CYS A 128 8.04 10.58 11.77
C CYS A 128 7.23 11.89 11.80
N CYS A 129 7.28 12.66 10.71
CA CYS A 129 6.46 13.87 10.48
C CYS A 129 6.46 14.93 11.62
N GLY A 130 7.48 14.96 12.49
CA GLY A 130 7.68 16.00 13.51
C GLY A 130 6.63 16.09 14.63
N CYS A 131 5.59 15.25 14.61
CA CYS A 131 4.42 15.36 15.49
C CYS A 131 4.06 14.07 16.24
N CYS A 132 4.65 12.92 15.88
CA CYS A 132 4.37 11.62 16.48
C CYS A 132 5.67 10.83 16.69
N ASP A 133 5.87 10.26 17.89
CA ASP A 133 7.00 9.39 18.16
C ASP A 133 7.00 8.13 17.28
N LEU A 134 8.20 7.66 16.89
CA LEU A 134 8.36 6.36 16.19
C LEU A 134 7.74 5.19 16.96
N LYS A 135 7.72 5.27 18.30
CA LYS A 135 7.06 4.31 19.19
C LYS A 135 5.55 4.22 18.91
N SER A 136 4.88 5.36 18.72
CA SER A 136 3.45 5.40 18.34
C SER A 136 3.21 4.85 16.94
N GLY A 137 4.09 5.18 15.98
CA GLY A 137 4.05 4.60 14.62
C GLY A 137 4.16 3.08 14.63
N THR A 138 5.14 2.54 15.37
CA THR A 138 5.35 1.09 15.52
C THR A 138 4.15 0.39 16.17
N ILE A 139 3.59 0.96 17.25
CA ILE A 139 2.41 0.40 17.93
C ILE A 139 1.20 0.41 17.00
N SER A 140 0.96 1.52 16.29
CA SER A 140 -0.16 1.66 15.33
C SER A 140 -0.10 0.60 14.23
N ILE A 141 1.06 0.45 13.58
CA ILE A 141 1.35 -0.60 12.59
C ILE A 141 1.04 -1.99 13.16
N SER A 142 1.52 -2.28 14.38
CA SER A 142 1.34 -3.60 14.98
C SER A 142 -0.13 -3.91 15.30
N ILE A 143 -0.94 -2.90 15.64
CA ILE A 143 -2.38 -3.06 15.85
C ILE A 143 -3.09 -3.32 14.53
N VAL A 144 -2.75 -2.59 13.46
CA VAL A 144 -3.32 -2.82 12.12
C VAL A 144 -3.06 -4.25 11.65
N TYR A 145 -1.82 -4.72 11.76
CA TYR A 145 -1.47 -6.10 11.39
C TYR A 145 -2.10 -7.16 12.29
N LEU A 146 -2.21 -6.91 13.59
CA LEU A 146 -2.89 -7.84 14.51
C LEU A 146 -4.37 -8.02 14.14
N VAL A 147 -5.06 -6.93 13.81
CA VAL A 147 -6.47 -6.97 13.38
C VAL A 147 -6.62 -7.72 12.06
N LEU A 148 -5.77 -7.44 11.07
CA LEU A 148 -5.77 -8.14 9.78
C LEU A 148 -5.53 -9.65 9.95
N ALA A 149 -4.54 -10.04 10.75
CA ALA A 149 -4.22 -11.46 11.00
C ALA A 149 -5.36 -12.20 11.73
N ILE A 150 -6.05 -11.55 12.68
CA ILE A 150 -7.23 -12.13 13.34
C ILE A 150 -8.39 -12.32 12.36
N ILE A 151 -8.62 -11.35 11.46
CA ILE A 151 -9.67 -11.46 10.44
C ILE A 151 -9.37 -12.62 9.47
N ASN A 152 -8.15 -12.71 8.96
CA ASN A 152 -7.72 -13.79 8.08
C ASN A 152 -7.86 -15.17 8.76
N MET A 153 -7.40 -15.28 10.01
CA MET A 153 -7.54 -16.51 10.80
C MET A 153 -9.00 -16.95 10.96
N VAL A 154 -9.93 -16.02 11.24
CA VAL A 154 -11.36 -16.33 11.36
C VAL A 154 -11.96 -16.76 10.03
N LEU A 155 -11.62 -16.09 8.92
CA LEU A 155 -12.04 -16.49 7.57
C LEU A 155 -11.51 -17.88 7.20
N GLY A 156 -10.25 -18.16 7.50
CA GLY A 156 -9.63 -19.48 7.30
C GLY A 156 -10.33 -20.58 8.09
N ILE A 157 -10.63 -20.36 9.38
CA ILE A 157 -11.36 -21.32 10.22
C ILE A 157 -12.76 -21.61 9.65
N MET A 158 -13.50 -20.59 9.20
CA MET A 158 -14.81 -20.80 8.56
C MET A 158 -14.69 -21.62 7.26
N GLY A 159 -13.63 -21.40 6.48
CA GLY A 159 -13.32 -22.22 5.31
C GLY A 159 -13.09 -23.70 5.64
N VAL A 160 -12.32 -23.99 6.70
CA VAL A 160 -12.01 -25.37 7.14
C VAL A 160 -13.28 -26.17 7.45
N VAL A 161 -14.31 -25.53 8.00
CA VAL A 161 -15.60 -26.18 8.29
C VAL A 161 -16.36 -26.54 7.01
N GLY A 162 -16.22 -25.73 5.96
CA GLY A 162 -16.90 -25.93 4.67
C GLY A 162 -16.20 -26.89 3.71
N THR A 163 -14.86 -26.97 3.72
CA THR A 163 -14.11 -27.80 2.76
C THR A 163 -13.06 -28.69 3.43
N LYS A 164 -13.08 -30.00 3.09
CA LYS A 164 -12.14 -30.98 3.63
C LYS A 164 -10.80 -30.93 2.87
N GLY A 165 -10.05 -29.85 3.04
CA GLY A 165 -8.77 -29.61 2.39
C GLY A 165 -7.61 -29.39 3.36
N ALA A 166 -6.52 -30.16 3.19
CA ALA A 166 -5.23 -29.89 3.83
C ALA A 166 -4.71 -28.44 3.69
N PRO A 167 -4.85 -27.73 2.54
CA PRO A 167 -4.28 -26.37 2.40
C PRO A 167 -4.87 -25.33 3.37
N MET A 168 -6.12 -25.49 3.83
CA MET A 168 -6.73 -24.50 4.73
C MET A 168 -6.14 -24.54 6.15
N TYR A 169 -5.75 -25.71 6.65
CA TYR A 169 -5.06 -25.83 7.93
C TYR A 169 -3.72 -25.10 7.91
N ILE A 170 -2.99 -25.17 6.78
CA ILE A 170 -1.71 -24.47 6.60
C ILE A 170 -1.93 -22.95 6.70
N GLY A 171 -2.92 -22.40 5.98
CA GLY A 171 -3.29 -20.98 6.06
C GLY A 171 -3.57 -20.51 7.50
N VAL A 172 -4.46 -21.21 8.22
CA VAL A 172 -4.80 -20.88 9.61
C VAL A 172 -3.60 -20.96 10.56
N THR A 173 -2.69 -21.94 10.38
CA THR A 173 -1.46 -22.00 11.20
C THR A 173 -0.49 -20.86 10.89
N ILE A 174 -0.43 -20.43 9.63
CA ILE A 174 0.37 -19.30 9.17
C ILE A 174 -0.19 -18.01 9.80
N ASP A 175 -1.48 -17.70 9.66
CA ASP A 175 -2.11 -16.54 10.31
C ASP A 175 -1.88 -16.50 11.83
N GLY A 176 -1.98 -17.65 12.49
CA GLY A 176 -1.69 -17.78 13.93
C GLY A 176 -0.26 -17.38 14.32
N LEU A 177 0.74 -17.68 13.47
CA LEU A 177 2.12 -17.21 13.67
C LEU A 177 2.23 -15.69 13.50
N MET A 178 1.49 -15.09 12.56
CA MET A 178 1.49 -13.63 12.38
C MET A 178 0.84 -12.90 13.56
N VAL A 179 -0.23 -13.45 14.15
CA VAL A 179 -0.81 -12.96 15.41
C VAL A 179 0.25 -12.96 16.53
N VAL A 180 1.00 -14.06 16.69
CA VAL A 180 2.08 -14.15 17.69
C VAL A 180 3.18 -13.11 17.42
N LEU A 181 3.63 -12.96 16.18
CA LEU A 181 4.60 -11.93 15.79
C LEU A 181 4.10 -10.52 16.16
N CYS A 182 2.85 -10.18 15.84
CA CYS A 182 2.28 -8.87 16.16
C CYS A 182 2.23 -8.62 17.69
N ILE A 183 1.90 -9.63 18.49
CA ILE A 183 1.94 -9.52 19.96
C ILE A 183 3.40 -9.27 20.44
N LEU A 184 4.39 -9.96 19.87
CA LEU A 184 5.81 -9.73 20.18
C LEU A 184 6.27 -8.32 19.81
N LEU A 185 5.79 -7.75 18.70
CA LEU A 185 6.08 -6.36 18.32
C LEU A 185 5.47 -5.35 19.30
N ILE A 186 4.21 -5.53 19.71
CA ILE A 186 3.59 -4.68 20.74
C ILE A 186 4.40 -4.73 22.04
N ILE A 187 4.79 -5.92 22.51
CA ILE A 187 5.60 -6.08 23.73
C ILE A 187 6.99 -5.44 23.55
N GLY A 188 7.62 -5.59 22.38
CA GLY A 188 8.91 -4.98 22.05
C GLY A 188 8.86 -3.46 22.09
N ALA A 189 7.85 -2.86 21.48
CA ALA A 189 7.65 -1.42 21.45
C ALA A 189 7.26 -0.85 22.83
N VAL A 190 6.42 -1.55 23.59
CA VAL A 190 6.03 -1.10 24.96
C VAL A 190 7.22 -1.18 25.92
N LYS A 191 8.00 -2.27 25.88
CA LYS A 191 9.17 -2.49 26.75
C LYS A 191 10.48 -1.91 26.21
N ASP A 192 10.45 -1.16 25.12
CA ASP A 192 11.63 -0.53 24.49
C ASP A 192 12.76 -1.56 24.19
N ASN A 193 12.38 -2.79 23.87
CA ASN A 193 13.29 -3.90 23.63
C ASN A 193 13.52 -4.12 22.14
N HIS A 194 14.63 -3.58 21.63
CA HIS A 194 15.03 -3.67 20.23
C HIS A 194 15.09 -5.11 19.68
N ILE A 195 15.38 -6.12 20.51
CA ILE A 195 15.49 -7.52 20.06
C ILE A 195 14.12 -8.03 19.61
N LEU A 196 13.06 -7.75 20.37
CA LEU A 196 11.69 -8.14 20.02
C LEU A 196 11.21 -7.46 18.73
N CYS A 197 11.51 -6.17 18.57
CA CYS A 197 11.20 -5.43 17.34
C CYS A 197 11.96 -6.01 16.12
N MET A 198 13.23 -6.38 16.27
CA MET A 198 14.02 -6.99 15.20
C MET A 198 13.53 -8.40 14.82
N VAL A 199 13.09 -9.21 15.80
CA VAL A 199 12.47 -10.52 15.54
C VAL A 199 11.20 -10.36 14.69
N TRP A 200 10.38 -9.33 14.96
CA TRP A 200 9.23 -9.04 14.12
C TRP A 200 9.60 -8.67 12.68
N VAL A 201 10.60 -7.80 12.48
CA VAL A 201 11.03 -7.41 11.12
C VAL A 201 11.49 -8.61 10.31
N VAL A 202 12.26 -9.53 10.92
CA VAL A 202 12.66 -10.79 10.27
C VAL A 202 11.44 -11.66 9.96
N GLY A 203 10.51 -11.80 10.90
CA GLY A 203 9.25 -12.53 10.71
C GLY A 203 8.39 -11.98 9.57
N ALA A 204 8.26 -10.65 9.47
CA ALA A 204 7.50 -9.96 8.43
C ALA A 204 8.12 -10.13 7.03
N ILE A 205 9.45 -10.15 6.92
CA ILE A 205 10.14 -10.47 5.65
C ILE A 205 9.88 -11.92 5.24
N VAL A 206 10.03 -12.87 6.17
CA VAL A 206 9.74 -14.30 5.89
C VAL A 206 8.28 -14.50 5.50
N TRP A 207 7.35 -13.82 6.18
CA TRP A 207 5.93 -13.79 5.86
C TRP A 207 5.67 -13.31 4.42
N SER A 208 6.20 -12.15 4.05
CA SER A 208 6.07 -11.57 2.70
C SER A 208 6.57 -12.51 1.60
N VAL A 209 7.69 -13.22 1.84
CA VAL A 209 8.22 -14.21 0.90
C VAL A 209 7.28 -15.42 0.79
N LEU A 210 6.74 -15.93 1.91
CA LEU A 210 5.81 -17.05 1.90
C LEU A 210 4.48 -16.72 1.19
N VAL A 211 3.91 -15.53 1.43
CA VAL A 211 2.69 -15.06 0.74
C VAL A 211 2.93 -14.95 -0.77
N THR A 212 4.05 -14.36 -1.19
CA THR A 212 4.41 -14.28 -2.63
C THR A 212 4.59 -15.67 -3.26
N ILE A 213 5.23 -16.62 -2.57
CA ILE A 213 5.38 -18.01 -3.06
C ILE A 213 4.01 -18.68 -3.20
N MET A 214 3.13 -18.56 -2.21
CA MET A 214 1.78 -19.13 -2.26
C MET A 214 0.96 -18.54 -3.42
N ALA A 215 1.06 -17.23 -3.65
CA ALA A 215 0.43 -16.56 -4.78
C ALA A 215 0.89 -17.09 -6.15
N ILE A 216 2.20 -17.33 -6.31
CA ILE A 216 2.77 -17.92 -7.53
C ILE A 216 2.23 -19.35 -7.71
N VAL A 217 2.21 -20.17 -6.66
CA VAL A 217 1.69 -21.55 -6.72
C VAL A 217 0.21 -21.57 -7.09
N VAL A 218 -0.62 -20.73 -6.45
CA VAL A 218 -2.05 -20.60 -6.80
C VAL A 218 -2.21 -20.14 -8.26
N SER A 219 -1.41 -19.19 -8.72
CA SER A 219 -1.43 -18.70 -10.10
C SER A 219 -1.12 -19.79 -11.12
N VAL A 220 -0.12 -20.64 -10.84
CA VAL A 220 0.25 -21.76 -11.70
C VAL A 220 -0.87 -22.82 -11.72
N VAL A 221 -1.43 -23.17 -10.56
CA VAL A 221 -2.53 -24.16 -10.48
C VAL A 221 -3.79 -23.67 -11.21
N VAL A 222 -4.18 -22.41 -11.02
CA VAL A 222 -5.32 -21.82 -11.73
C VAL A 222 -5.03 -21.70 -13.23
N GLY A 223 -3.81 -21.35 -13.64
CA GLY A 223 -3.42 -21.32 -15.06
C GLY A 223 -3.48 -22.69 -15.73
N ILE A 224 -3.03 -23.76 -15.05
CA ILE A 224 -3.14 -25.14 -15.54
C ILE A 224 -4.61 -25.54 -15.66
N ALA A 225 -5.45 -25.22 -14.67
CA ALA A 225 -6.88 -25.51 -14.71
C ALA A 225 -7.61 -24.74 -15.83
N ALA A 226 -7.23 -23.47 -16.06
CA ALA A 226 -7.77 -22.65 -17.15
C ALA A 226 -7.43 -23.22 -18.54
N ASN A 227 -6.18 -23.64 -18.74
CA ASN A 227 -5.76 -24.27 -20.00
C ASN A 227 -6.47 -25.61 -20.22
N ALA A 228 -6.53 -26.47 -19.18
CA ALA A 228 -7.24 -27.74 -19.27
C ALA A 228 -8.74 -27.58 -19.56
N ALA A 229 -9.37 -26.49 -19.10
CA ALA A 229 -10.76 -26.16 -19.42
C ALA A 229 -10.96 -25.67 -20.87
N GLN A 230 -9.92 -25.16 -21.54
CA GLN A 230 -10.00 -24.78 -22.96
C GLN A 230 -9.89 -26.00 -23.90
N ASP A 231 -9.18 -27.05 -23.49
CA ASP A 231 -9.06 -28.31 -24.25
C ASP A 231 -10.34 -29.17 -24.18
N ILE A 232 -11.26 -28.88 -23.24
CA ILE A 232 -12.59 -29.49 -23.22
C ILE A 232 -13.42 -28.85 -24.33
N GLN A 233 -13.48 -29.54 -25.47
CA GLN A 233 -14.33 -29.15 -26.59
C GLN A 233 -15.79 -29.00 -26.10
N PRO A 234 -16.45 -27.85 -26.32
CA PRO A 234 -17.81 -27.64 -25.82
C PRO A 234 -18.75 -28.71 -26.34
N ASP A 235 -19.51 -29.34 -25.44
CA ASP A 235 -20.56 -30.27 -25.81
C ASP A 235 -21.64 -29.46 -26.56
N PRO A 236 -21.95 -29.78 -27.84
CA PRO A 236 -22.92 -29.01 -28.62
C PRO A 236 -24.33 -28.98 -28.03
N ASP A 237 -24.64 -29.87 -27.08
CA ASP A 237 -25.94 -29.93 -26.40
C ASP A 237 -26.04 -29.01 -25.16
N ASP A 238 -24.94 -28.37 -24.70
CA ASP A 238 -24.94 -27.41 -23.56
C ASP A 238 -24.38 -26.03 -23.97
N PRO A 239 -25.20 -25.15 -24.58
CA PRO A 239 -24.75 -23.89 -25.17
C PRO A 239 -24.48 -22.76 -24.16
N ASP A 240 -24.77 -22.94 -22.87
CA ASP A 240 -24.76 -21.84 -21.88
C ASP A 240 -23.36 -21.53 -21.32
N ILE A 241 -22.39 -22.44 -21.46
CA ILE A 241 -21.02 -22.24 -20.96
C ILE A 241 -20.12 -21.63 -22.05
N ASN A 242 -20.05 -20.29 -22.10
CA ASN A 242 -19.07 -19.61 -22.95
C ASN A 242 -17.64 -19.72 -22.34
N PRO A 243 -16.70 -20.47 -22.95
CA PRO A 243 -15.36 -20.68 -22.39
C PRO A 243 -14.52 -19.39 -22.32
N GLN A 244 -14.81 -18.39 -23.17
CA GLN A 244 -14.14 -17.09 -23.12
C GLN A 244 -14.56 -16.30 -21.86
N ALA A 245 -15.81 -16.42 -21.42
CA ALA A 245 -16.29 -15.77 -20.20
C ALA A 245 -15.65 -16.39 -18.94
N VAL A 246 -15.48 -17.72 -18.92
CA VAL A 246 -14.76 -18.43 -17.84
C VAL A 246 -13.28 -18.00 -17.78
N GLY A 247 -12.61 -17.95 -18.94
CA GLY A 247 -11.22 -17.47 -19.03
C GLY A 247 -11.05 -16.02 -18.55
N ALA A 248 -11.98 -15.12 -18.93
CA ALA A 248 -11.97 -13.73 -18.48
C ALA A 248 -12.21 -13.59 -16.96
N ALA A 249 -13.13 -14.38 -16.40
CA ALA A 249 -13.39 -14.40 -14.96
C ALA A 249 -12.18 -14.89 -14.16
N LEU A 250 -11.53 -15.98 -14.60
CA LEU A 250 -10.31 -16.49 -13.97
C LEU A 250 -9.15 -15.48 -14.08
N GLY A 251 -8.99 -14.83 -15.24
CA GLY A 251 -7.99 -13.78 -15.42
C GLY A 251 -8.21 -12.55 -14.51
N LEU A 252 -9.47 -12.19 -14.25
CA LEU A 252 -9.82 -11.11 -13.32
C LEU A 252 -9.57 -11.52 -11.85
N ILE A 253 -9.95 -12.73 -11.46
CA ILE A 253 -9.64 -13.26 -10.12
C ILE A 253 -8.12 -13.30 -9.89
N LEU A 254 -7.34 -13.77 -10.87
CA LEU A 254 -5.89 -13.77 -10.78
C LEU A 254 -5.32 -12.36 -10.74
N GLY A 255 -5.81 -11.47 -11.61
CA GLY A 255 -5.33 -10.09 -11.72
C GLY A 255 -5.48 -9.34 -10.40
N VAL A 256 -6.63 -9.48 -9.74
CA VAL A 256 -6.84 -8.82 -8.45
C VAL A 256 -6.34 -9.64 -7.25
N MET A 257 -6.07 -10.94 -7.37
CA MET A 257 -5.22 -11.67 -6.41
C MET A 257 -3.77 -11.17 -6.47
N TRP A 258 -3.24 -10.90 -7.66
CA TRP A 258 -1.89 -10.34 -7.85
C TRP A 258 -1.77 -8.89 -7.45
N ALA A 259 -2.88 -8.17 -7.56
CA ALA A 259 -3.09 -6.97 -6.81
C ALA A 259 -2.98 -7.32 -5.30
N ILE A 260 -3.86 -8.15 -4.68
CA ILE A 260 -3.81 -8.57 -3.24
C ILE A 260 -2.42 -9.00 -2.70
N VAL A 261 -1.45 -9.40 -3.53
CA VAL A 261 -0.14 -9.88 -3.08
C VAL A 261 0.92 -8.77 -2.92
N ALA A 262 0.79 -7.58 -3.52
CA ALA A 262 1.95 -6.69 -3.69
C ALA A 262 2.04 -5.43 -2.77
N VAL A 263 0.95 -4.98 -2.15
CA VAL A 263 0.86 -3.97 -1.05
C VAL A 263 0.61 -4.58 0.32
N GLU A 264 0.30 -5.85 0.44
CA GLU A 264 0.61 -6.50 1.70
C GLU A 264 2.12 -6.49 1.89
N VAL A 265 2.84 -6.93 0.84
CA VAL A 265 4.28 -6.73 0.71
C VAL A 265 4.66 -5.24 0.85
N ALA A 266 3.89 -4.28 0.33
CA ALA A 266 4.12 -2.85 0.62
C ALA A 266 4.08 -2.47 2.09
N LEU A 267 2.99 -2.84 2.74
CA LEU A 267 2.71 -2.40 4.09
C LEU A 267 3.72 -3.09 4.98
N VAL A 268 4.18 -4.30 4.64
CA VAL A 268 5.30 -5.02 5.24
C VAL A 268 6.62 -4.27 5.00
N ILE A 269 6.88 -3.80 3.78
CA ILE A 269 8.06 -3.00 3.42
C ILE A 269 8.11 -1.69 4.22
N TYR A 270 7.01 -0.93 4.23
CA TYR A 270 6.87 0.32 4.95
C TYR A 270 6.97 0.12 6.46
N SER A 271 6.26 -0.88 7.00
CA SER A 271 6.30 -1.19 8.42
C SER A 271 7.66 -1.71 8.88
N ALA A 272 8.32 -2.57 8.09
CA ALA A 272 9.68 -3.02 8.35
C ALA A 272 10.63 -1.82 8.48
N ILE A 273 10.53 -0.82 7.59
CA ILE A 273 11.32 0.43 7.72
C ILE A 273 11.02 1.15 9.04
N VAL A 274 9.74 1.36 9.38
CA VAL A 274 9.36 2.11 10.60
C VAL A 274 9.81 1.37 11.88
N VAL A 275 9.55 0.07 11.97
CA VAL A 275 9.94 -0.78 13.10
C VAL A 275 11.47 -0.89 13.21
N TYR A 276 12.17 -1.06 12.09
CA TYR A 276 13.64 -1.10 12.06
C TYR A 276 14.25 0.23 12.50
N SER A 277 13.70 1.36 12.05
CA SER A 277 14.14 2.69 12.50
C SER A 277 13.90 2.89 14.00
N HIS A 278 12.78 2.40 14.54
CA HIS A 278 12.52 2.44 15.98
C HIS A 278 13.51 1.55 16.75
N ALA A 279 13.77 0.33 16.28
CA ALA A 279 14.74 -0.59 16.87
C ALA A 279 16.18 -0.06 16.83
N GLN A 280 16.57 0.68 15.78
CA GLN A 280 17.86 1.37 15.73
C GLN A 280 17.97 2.48 16.78
N ASN A 281 16.96 3.34 16.92
CA ASN A 281 16.96 4.39 17.95
C ASN A 281 17.07 3.81 19.38
N LEU A 282 16.43 2.67 19.63
CA LEU A 282 16.55 1.93 20.90
C LEU A 282 17.96 1.36 21.10
N ARG A 283 18.60 0.84 20.04
CA ARG A 283 19.97 0.30 20.09
C ARG A 283 21.03 1.39 20.28
N GLU A 284 20.82 2.58 19.72
CA GLU A 284 21.71 3.74 19.87
C GLU A 284 21.55 4.46 21.23
N GLY A 285 20.68 3.95 22.11
CA GLY A 285 20.60 4.36 23.52
C GLY A 285 19.52 5.37 23.86
N GLY A 286 18.57 5.64 22.94
CA GLY A 286 17.37 6.46 23.21
C GLY A 286 17.62 7.95 23.47
N GLY A 287 18.87 8.38 23.63
CA GLY A 287 19.22 9.80 23.60
C GLY A 287 18.92 10.34 22.20
N CYS A 288 17.91 11.20 22.09
CA CYS A 288 17.81 12.09 20.93
C CYS A 288 19.20 12.71 20.71
N PRO A 289 19.84 12.52 19.54
CA PRO A 289 21.08 13.23 19.26
C PRO A 289 20.78 14.71 19.50
N PRO A 290 21.57 15.41 20.34
CA PRO A 290 21.23 16.77 20.74
C PRO A 290 21.00 17.57 19.46
N PRO A 291 19.92 18.39 19.40
CA PRO A 291 19.65 19.18 18.20
C PRO A 291 20.92 19.92 17.82
N TYR A 292 21.24 19.94 16.51
CA TYR A 292 22.55 20.34 15.96
C TYR A 292 23.00 21.80 16.27
N SER A 293 22.31 22.50 17.17
CA SER A 293 22.62 23.80 17.75
C SER A 293 23.85 23.84 18.70
N GLN A 294 24.76 22.87 18.64
CA GLN A 294 26.04 22.90 19.37
C GLN A 294 27.27 23.14 18.48
N PHE A 295 27.09 23.53 17.22
CA PHE A 295 28.10 24.39 16.56
C PHE A 295 28.04 25.79 17.16
N GLY A 296 28.58 25.91 18.37
CA GLY A 296 28.77 27.20 19.04
C GLY A 296 29.66 28.09 18.17
N GLY A 297 29.11 29.22 17.73
CA GLY A 297 29.93 30.28 17.16
C GLY A 297 30.96 30.76 18.19
N PRO A 298 32.17 31.14 17.77
CA PRO A 298 33.19 31.61 18.70
C PRO A 298 32.70 32.87 19.43
N ASN A 299 32.75 32.84 20.76
CA ASN A 299 32.57 34.04 21.58
C ASN A 299 33.71 35.01 21.24
N VAL A 300 33.38 36.09 20.52
CA VAL A 300 34.29 37.22 20.34
C VAL A 300 34.15 38.12 21.57
N ILE A 301 35.28 38.33 22.25
CA ILE A 301 35.45 39.17 23.44
C ILE A 301 35.70 40.61 23.00
#